data_AF-R4WA75-F1
#
_entry.id   AF-R4WA75-F1
#
_cell.length_a   1.000
_cell.length_b   1.000
_cell.length_c   1.000
_cell.angle_alpha   90.00
_cell.angle_beta   90.00
_cell.angle_gamma   90.00
#
_symmetry.space_group_name_H-M   'P 1'
#
loop_
_entity.id
_entity.type
_entity.pdbx_description
1 polymer ?
#
loop_
_entity_poly.entity_id
_entity_poly.type
_entity_poly.pdbx_seq_one_letter_code
_entity_poly.pdbx_strand_id
1 'polypeptide(L)'
;MILILVGLLLLLSPAVLLLVTLAFLSVIGEVVLGRLTAVELIELYLIDFFVVGGILFVMIALLRRLIERRLGIALDSLAEGDGRPDDDDAAEDDAAEDDADGSDDADGSGDIDGSGEAGGSVVTGGSGETDGNGESD
;
A
#
# COMPACT_ATOMS: atom_id res chain seq x y z
N MET A 1 29.00 -0.82 13.68
CA MET A 1 28.33 -1.52 14.79
C MET A 1 26.84 -1.77 14.52
N ILE A 2 26.04 -0.76 14.16
CA ILE A 2 24.59 -0.93 13.87
C ILE A 2 24.31 -2.06 12.87
N LEU A 3 25.02 -2.12 11.74
CA LEU A 3 24.82 -3.17 10.73
C LEU A 3 25.05 -4.58 11.27
N ILE A 4 26.07 -4.77 12.12
CA ILE A 4 26.36 -6.05 12.76
C ILE A 4 25.25 -6.40 13.73
N LEU A 5 24.76 -5.42 14.48
CA LEU A 5 23.69 -5.60 15.47
C LEU A 5 22.36 -5.95 14.80
N VAL A 6 22.03 -5.29 13.69
CA VAL A 6 20.86 -5.60 12.86
C VAL A 6 21.00 -6.98 12.22
N GLY A 7 22.17 -7.31 11.67
CA GLY A 7 22.44 -8.64 11.12
C GLY A 7 22.34 -9.75 12.17
N LEU A 8 22.88 -9.51 13.37
CA LEU A 8 22.76 -10.43 14.50
C LEU A 8 21.31 -10.57 14.95
N LEU A 9 20.55 -9.47 15.03
CA LEU A 9 19.14 -9.50 15.41
C LEU A 9 18.30 -10.27 14.37
N LEU A 10 18.60 -10.09 13.08
CA LEU A 10 17.95 -10.82 11.99
C LEU A 10 18.29 -12.32 12.00
N LEU A 11 19.47 -12.71 12.49
CA LEU A 11 19.85 -14.12 12.65
C LEU A 11 19.29 -14.72 13.95
N LEU A 12 19.24 -13.93 15.02
CA LEU A 12 18.79 -14.37 16.34
C LEU A 12 17.27 -14.51 16.41
N SER A 13 16.53 -13.61 15.76
CA SER A 13 15.06 -13.64 15.71
C SER A 13 14.51 -15.00 15.26
N PRO A 14 14.92 -15.58 14.11
CA PRO A 14 14.46 -16.90 13.71
C PRO A 14 15.00 -18.01 14.61
N ALA A 15 16.17 -17.88 15.24
CA ALA A 15 16.65 -18.86 16.21
C ALA A 15 15.77 -18.92 17.48
N VAL A 16 15.27 -17.77 17.95
CA VAL A 16 14.33 -17.71 19.07
C VAL A 16 12.97 -18.30 18.67
N LEU A 17 12.48 -17.95 17.47
CA LEU A 17 11.23 -18.50 16.94
C LEU A 17 11.33 -20.02 16.79
N LEU A 18 12.46 -20.53 16.30
CA LEU A 18 12.75 -21.96 16.20
C LEU A 18 12.70 -22.65 17.56
N LEU A 19 13.24 -22.01 18.61
CA LEU A 19 13.17 -22.57 19.96
C LEU A 19 11.71 -22.71 20.43
N VAL A 20 10.88 -21.70 20.13
CA VAL A 20 9.44 -21.73 20.44
C VAL A 20 8.70 -22.79 19.63
N THR A 21 8.94 -22.90 18.32
CA THR A 21 8.31 -23.92 17.47
C THR A 21 8.74 -25.31 17.89
N LEU A 22 10.02 -25.52 18.20
CA LEU A 22 10.53 -26.79 18.69
C LEU A 22 9.91 -27.19 20.03
N ALA A 23 9.75 -26.23 20.96
CA ALA A 23 9.06 -26.46 22.22
C ALA A 23 7.59 -26.85 21.99
N PHE A 24 6.89 -26.18 21.07
CA PHE A 24 5.51 -26.47 20.73
C PHE A 24 5.34 -27.85 20.07
N LEU A 25 6.16 -28.17 19.06
CA LEU A 25 6.13 -29.48 18.39
C LEU A 25 6.53 -30.61 19.36
N SER A 26 7.41 -30.34 20.33
CA SER A 26 7.73 -31.29 21.40
C SER A 26 6.54 -31.55 22.33
N VAL A 27 5.68 -30.55 22.58
CA VAL A 27 4.49 -30.71 23.43
C VAL A 27 3.40 -31.51 22.71
N ILE A 28 3.24 -31.30 21.40
CA ILE A 28 2.23 -31.98 20.59
C ILE A 28 2.66 -33.40 20.21
N GLY A 29 3.95 -33.72 20.37
CA GLY A 29 4.51 -35.03 20.03
C GLY A 29 4.70 -35.26 18.53
N GLU A 30 4.49 -34.22 17.71
CA GLU A 30 4.81 -34.24 16.28
C GLU A 30 6.33 -34.31 16.05
N VAL A 31 7.12 -33.73 16.95
CA VAL A 31 8.59 -33.82 16.91
C VAL A 31 9.12 -34.44 18.18
N VAL A 32 9.80 -35.58 18.02
CA VAL A 32 10.68 -36.12 19.03
C VAL A 32 12.05 -35.53 18.76
N LEU A 33 12.64 -34.78 19.70
CA LEU A 33 14.01 -34.22 19.55
C LEU A 33 15.05 -35.29 19.20
N GLY A 34 14.79 -36.57 19.53
CA GLY A 34 15.62 -37.71 19.15
C GLY A 34 15.42 -38.27 17.73
N ARG A 35 14.41 -37.80 16.99
CA ARG A 35 14.15 -38.17 15.58
C ARG A 35 14.42 -37.04 14.59
N LEU A 36 14.46 -35.80 15.06
CA LEU A 36 14.71 -34.65 14.19
C LEU A 36 16.13 -34.74 13.62
N THR A 37 16.24 -34.76 12.30
CA THR A 37 17.54 -34.79 11.64
C THR A 37 18.15 -33.38 11.60
N ALA A 38 19.47 -33.27 11.46
CA ALA A 38 20.14 -31.99 11.30
C ALA A 38 19.62 -31.20 10.08
N VAL A 39 19.23 -31.91 9.01
CA VAL A 39 18.66 -31.32 7.80
C VAL A 39 17.30 -30.70 8.08
N GLU A 40 16.43 -31.41 8.80
CA GLU A 40 15.09 -30.94 9.15
C GLU A 40 15.14 -29.71 10.09
N LEU A 41 16.11 -29.65 11.00
CA LEU A 41 16.35 -28.47 11.83
C LEU A 41 16.81 -27.26 10.99
N ILE A 42 17.66 -27.49 9.97
CA ILE A 42 18.09 -26.43 9.04
C ILE A 42 16.91 -25.96 8.18
N GLU A 43 16.09 -26.87 7.66
CA GLU A 43 14.89 -26.54 6.90
C GLU A 43 13.93 -25.69 7.73
N LEU A 44 13.63 -26.11 8.96
CA LEU A 44 12.77 -25.37 9.87
C LEU A 44 13.33 -23.96 10.16
N TYR A 45 14.63 -23.86 10.39
CA TYR A 45 15.31 -22.57 10.57
C TYR A 45 15.18 -21.65 9.35
N LEU A 46 15.33 -22.22 8.14
CA LEU A 46 15.16 -21.45 6.91
C LEU A 46 13.72 -20.98 6.77
N ILE A 47 12.72 -21.83 7.04
CA ILE A 47 11.31 -21.45 7.03
C ILE A 47 11.08 -20.28 7.98
N ASP A 48 11.53 -20.37 9.24
CA ASP A 48 11.37 -19.29 10.23
C ASP A 48 12.07 -17.99 9.77
N PHE A 49 13.25 -18.10 9.16
CA PHE A 49 13.95 -16.96 8.57
C PHE A 49 13.14 -16.31 7.44
N PHE A 50 12.57 -17.10 6.54
CA PHE A 50 11.73 -16.59 5.46
C PHE A 50 10.40 -16.04 5.96
N VAL A 51 9.80 -16.62 7.00
CA VAL A 51 8.57 -16.11 7.61
C VAL A 51 8.82 -14.75 8.24
N VAL A 52 9.83 -14.62 9.11
CA VAL A 52 10.16 -13.35 9.76
C VAL A 52 10.61 -12.31 8.73
N GLY A 53 11.54 -12.68 7.85
CA GLY A 53 12.04 -11.81 6.80
C GLY A 53 10.95 -11.39 5.80
N GLY A 54 10.06 -12.32 5.45
CA GLY A 54 8.93 -12.09 4.57
C GLY A 54 7.89 -11.17 5.19
N ILE A 55 7.51 -11.39 6.45
CA ILE A 55 6.61 -10.48 7.19
C ILE A 55 7.22 -9.08 7.27
N LEU A 56 8.51 -8.98 7.60
CA LEU A 56 9.21 -7.69 7.65
C LEU A 56 9.23 -7.01 6.28
N PHE A 57 9.51 -7.77 5.22
CA PHE A 57 9.51 -7.25 3.85
C PHE A 57 8.13 -6.76 3.43
N VAL A 58 7.08 -7.54 3.70
CA VAL A 58 5.68 -7.14 3.43
C VAL A 58 5.32 -5.89 4.23
N MET A 59 5.68 -5.84 5.52
CA MET A 59 5.42 -4.68 6.36
C MET A 59 6.11 -3.44 5.82
N ILE A 60 7.39 -3.53 5.41
CA ILE A 60 8.12 -2.43 4.77
C ILE A 60 7.48 -2.02 3.45
N ALA A 61 7.04 -2.98 2.63
CA ALA A 61 6.37 -2.72 1.37
C ALA A 61 5.03 -2.00 1.57
N LEU A 62 4.26 -2.40 2.58
CA LEU A 62 3.03 -1.72 2.98
C LEU A 62 3.32 -0.32 3.51
N LEU A 63 4.36 -0.15 4.33
CA LEU A 63 4.75 1.13 4.88
C LEU A 63 5.13 2.11 3.77
N ARG A 64 5.90 1.67 2.76
CA ARG A 64 6.21 2.46 1.57
C ARG A 64 4.95 2.86 0.81
N ARG A 65 4.04 1.92 0.56
CA ARG A 65 2.76 2.20 -0.10
C ARG A 65 1.86 3.16 0.68
N LEU A 66 1.94 3.15 2.02
CA LEU A 66 1.21 4.06 2.90
C LEU A 66 1.82 5.45 2.88
N ILE A 67 3.16 5.53 2.96
CA ILE A 67 3.92 6.78 2.87
C ILE A 67 3.65 7.45 1.52
N GLU A 68 3.74 6.73 0.39
CA GLU A 68 3.46 7.29 -0.94
C GLU A 68 2.04 7.87 -1.04
N ARG A 69 1.03 7.17 -0.52
CA ARG A 69 -0.35 7.68 -0.50
C ARG A 69 -0.52 8.90 0.41
N ARG A 70 0.09 8.90 1.61
CA ARG A 70 -0.02 10.01 2.57
C ARG A 70 0.80 11.23 2.14
N LEU A 71 2.01 11.03 1.61
CA LEU A 71 2.83 12.10 1.05
C LEU A 71 2.24 12.65 -0.23
N GLY A 72 1.68 11.80 -1.10
CA GLY A 72 0.99 12.24 -2.31
C GLY A 72 -0.15 13.20 -1.97
N ILE A 73 -1.03 12.82 -1.05
CA ILE A 73 -2.14 13.69 -0.60
C ILE A 73 -1.62 14.97 0.08
N ALA A 74 -0.54 14.88 0.87
CA ALA A 74 0.04 16.06 1.52
C ALA A 74 0.69 17.03 0.52
N LEU A 75 1.40 16.52 -0.49
CA LEU A 75 2.01 17.31 -1.56
C LEU A 75 0.95 17.92 -2.47
N ASP A 76 -0.09 17.17 -2.82
CA ASP A 76 -1.22 17.61 -3.62
C ASP A 76 -1.99 18.73 -2.90
N SER A 77 -2.26 18.57 -1.60
CA SER A 77 -2.88 19.63 -0.79
C SER A 77 -2.00 20.89 -0.60
N LEU A 78 -0.69 20.76 -0.73
CA LEU A 78 0.25 21.88 -0.66
C LEU A 78 0.39 22.57 -2.02
N ALA A 79 0.22 21.83 -3.12
CA ALA A 79 0.20 22.35 -4.49
C ALA A 79 -1.14 23.05 -4.80
N GLU A 80 -2.27 22.50 -4.35
CA GLU A 80 -3.60 23.11 -4.49
C GLU A 80 -3.77 24.39 -3.63
N GLY A 81 -2.93 24.53 -2.60
CA GLY A 81 -2.87 25.73 -1.75
C GLY A 81 -2.13 26.92 -2.37
N ASP A 82 -1.47 26.73 -3.51
CA ASP A 82 -0.85 27.78 -4.33
C ASP A 82 -1.69 28.05 -5.59
N GLY A 83 -3.02 27.94 -5.45
CA GLY A 83 -4.00 28.38 -6.44
C GLY A 83 -4.01 29.92 -6.51
N ARG A 84 -3.03 30.47 -7.23
CA ARG A 84 -3.08 31.84 -7.74
C ARG A 84 -4.26 31.91 -8.72
N PRO A 85 -5.26 32.77 -8.49
CA PRO A 85 -6.25 33.02 -9.52
C PRO A 85 -5.57 33.84 -10.61
N ASP A 86 -5.11 33.17 -11.67
CA ASP A 86 -4.76 33.84 -12.93
C ASP A 86 -6.07 34.11 -13.69
N ASP A 87 -6.93 34.93 -13.09
CA ASP A 87 -7.95 35.71 -13.80
C ASP A 87 -7.35 37.10 -13.97
N ASP A 88 -6.74 37.36 -15.13
CA ASP A 88 -6.62 38.72 -15.66
C ASP A 88 -6.78 38.65 -17.18
N ASP A 89 -8.01 38.93 -17.59
CA ASP A 89 -8.41 39.39 -18.92
C ASP A 89 -7.49 40.52 -19.41
N ALA A 90 -6.96 40.39 -20.62
CA ALA A 90 -6.54 41.52 -21.43
C ALA A 90 -6.93 41.29 -22.88
N ALA A 91 -8.05 41.93 -23.25
CA ALA A 91 -8.52 42.08 -24.61
C ALA A 91 -7.63 43.06 -25.43
N GLU A 92 -7.88 43.03 -26.75
CA GLU A 92 -7.48 44.01 -27.80
C GLU A 92 -6.10 43.76 -28.43
N ASP A 93 -5.87 43.87 -29.75
CA ASP A 93 -6.67 44.34 -30.89
C ASP A 93 -6.01 43.87 -32.21
N ASP A 94 -6.78 43.99 -33.29
CA ASP A 94 -6.55 43.80 -34.72
C ASP A 94 -5.15 44.02 -35.37
N ALA A 95 -4.83 43.13 -36.32
CA ALA A 95 -4.38 43.43 -37.70
C ALA A 95 -4.18 42.10 -38.47
N ALA A 96 -5.04 41.70 -39.41
CA ALA A 96 -4.99 42.02 -40.86
C ALA A 96 -3.61 41.63 -41.47
N GLU A 97 -3.44 40.76 -42.48
CA GLU A 97 -4.23 40.34 -43.64
C GLU A 97 -3.67 38.99 -44.14
N ASP A 98 -4.44 38.15 -44.83
CA ASP A 98 -4.36 37.99 -46.30
C ASP A 98 -5.14 36.74 -46.76
N ASP A 99 -5.63 36.85 -47.99
CA ASP A 99 -6.81 36.22 -48.56
C ASP A 99 -6.69 34.76 -49.05
N ALA A 100 -7.89 34.16 -49.21
CA ALA A 100 -8.28 33.13 -50.18
C ALA A 100 -7.75 31.70 -49.94
N ASP A 101 -8.51 30.62 -50.09
CA ASP A 101 -9.53 30.26 -51.07
C ASP A 101 -10.17 28.92 -50.60
N GLY A 102 -11.43 28.64 -50.96
CA GLY A 102 -11.91 27.25 -51.03
C GLY A 102 -13.23 26.91 -50.33
N SER A 103 -14.33 27.41 -50.90
CA SER A 103 -15.62 26.73 -51.15
C SER A 103 -16.18 25.67 -50.18
N ASP A 104 -17.40 25.98 -49.71
CA ASP A 104 -18.58 25.15 -49.42
C ASP A 104 -18.54 23.65 -49.81
N ASP A 105 -18.90 22.76 -48.87
CA ASP A 105 -20.18 22.02 -48.92
C ASP A 105 -20.37 21.06 -47.72
N ALA A 106 -21.66 20.85 -47.39
CA ALA A 106 -22.25 19.98 -46.37
C ALA A 106 -21.70 18.52 -46.39
N ASP A 107 -21.76 17.71 -45.33
CA ASP A 107 -22.92 17.20 -44.58
C ASP A 107 -22.42 16.46 -43.31
N GLY A 108 -23.20 16.27 -42.24
CA GLY A 108 -24.15 15.15 -42.16
C GLY A 108 -23.70 14.07 -41.16
N SER A 109 -24.17 14.21 -39.91
CA SER A 109 -24.50 13.17 -38.92
C SER A 109 -23.48 12.05 -38.60
N GLY A 110 -23.01 12.05 -37.36
CA GLY A 110 -22.48 10.87 -36.68
C GLY A 110 -22.92 10.88 -35.22
N ASP A 111 -24.04 10.23 -34.93
CA ASP A 111 -24.48 9.88 -33.58
C ASP A 111 -23.44 8.96 -32.92
N ILE A 112 -22.99 9.32 -31.71
CA ILE A 112 -22.42 8.37 -30.74
C ILE A 112 -22.98 8.70 -29.35
N ASP A 113 -24.13 8.09 -29.14
CA ASP A 113 -24.70 7.48 -27.94
C ASP A 113 -23.67 6.87 -26.96
N GLY A 114 -23.85 7.15 -25.67
CA GLY A 114 -22.96 6.65 -24.62
C GLY A 114 -23.34 7.03 -23.19
N SER A 115 -24.58 6.72 -22.81
CA SER A 115 -25.09 6.65 -21.43
C SER A 115 -24.17 5.88 -20.46
N GLY A 116 -24.06 6.31 -19.20
CA GLY A 116 -23.42 5.47 -18.17
C GLY A 116 -23.19 6.08 -16.79
N GLU A 117 -24.26 6.52 -16.14
CA GLU A 117 -24.56 6.52 -14.70
C GLU A 117 -23.43 6.50 -13.65
N ALA A 118 -23.45 7.56 -12.84
CA ALA A 118 -22.85 7.68 -11.52
C ALA A 118 -23.49 6.74 -10.49
N GLY A 119 -22.74 6.32 -9.47
CA GLY A 119 -23.32 5.89 -8.18
C GLY A 119 -22.61 4.74 -7.47
N GLY A 120 -21.42 5.01 -6.91
CA GLY A 120 -20.72 4.09 -6.02
C GLY A 120 -21.39 3.93 -4.64
N SER A 121 -21.91 2.72 -4.40
CA SER A 121 -21.70 1.87 -3.22
C SER A 121 -21.58 2.47 -1.81
N VAL A 122 -22.66 2.29 -1.04
CA VAL A 122 -22.73 1.70 0.32
C VAL A 122 -21.74 2.18 1.39
N VAL A 123 -22.28 2.94 2.36
CA VAL A 123 -21.77 3.13 3.72
C VAL A 123 -22.07 1.90 4.58
N THR A 124 -21.03 1.20 5.05
CA THR A 124 -21.10 0.24 6.15
C THR A 124 -20.50 0.87 7.41
N GLY A 125 -21.36 1.44 8.26
CA GLY A 125 -20.99 1.92 9.59
C GLY A 125 -21.24 0.82 10.63
N GLY A 126 -20.20 0.07 10.98
CA GLY A 126 -20.17 -0.78 12.17
C GLY A 126 -19.42 -0.07 13.29
N SER A 127 -20.06 0.09 14.44
CA SER A 127 -19.43 0.55 15.68
C SER A 127 -19.91 -0.38 16.80
N GLY A 128 -19.14 -1.44 17.04
CA GLY A 128 -19.26 -2.25 18.24
C GLY A 128 -18.26 -1.72 19.26
N GLU A 129 -18.77 -0.97 20.24
CA GLU A 129 -18.03 -0.57 21.43
C GLU A 129 -18.23 -1.65 22.50
N THR A 130 -17.13 -2.28 22.92
CA THR A 130 -17.08 -3.12 24.12
C THR A 130 -16.09 -2.48 25.08
N ASP A 131 -16.61 -1.66 25.99
CA ASP A 131 -15.99 -1.30 27.26
C ASP A 131 -16.77 -2.08 28.35
N GLY A 132 -16.22 -2.66 29.39
CA GLY A 132 -14.91 -2.56 30.00
C GLY A 132 -15.07 -3.08 31.44
N ASN A 133 -14.05 -3.77 31.94
CA ASN A 133 -13.73 -4.05 33.35
C ASN A 133 -14.86 -4.17 34.39
N GLY A 134 -15.14 -5.42 34.78
CA GLY A 134 -15.63 -5.74 36.13
C GLY A 134 -14.44 -6.13 37.01
N GLU A 135 -13.98 -5.18 37.82
CA GLU A 135 -13.00 -5.37 38.90
C GLU A 135 -13.59 -6.27 39.99
N SER A 136 -12.76 -7.20 40.48
CA SER A 136 -13.07 -8.14 41.55
C SER A 136 -12.70 -7.55 42.90
N ASP A 137 -13.62 -7.59 43.86
CA ASP A 137 -13.35 -7.56 45.30
C ASP A 137 -14.02 -8.79 45.95
#